data_AF-A0A9E3NX64-F1
#
_entry.id   AF-A0A9E3NX64-F1
#
_cell.length_a   1.000
_cell.length_b   1.000
_cell.length_c   1.000
_cell.angle_alpha   90.00
_cell.angle_beta   90.00
_cell.angle_gamma   90.00
#
_symmetry.space_group_name_H-M   'P 1'
#
loop_
_entity.id
_entity.type
_entity.pdbx_description
1 polymer ?
#
loop_
_entity_poly.entity_id
_entity_poly.type
_entity_poly.pdbx_seq_one_letter_code
_entity_poly.pdbx_strand_id
1 'polypeptide(L)'
;MTLVALVVASHATCARCSESGGSESDATTSLDGSRATPSRVGSCDRVTASSLCSEYSGGYLAQYEAVLTSACGKLSGTFVYAECPNTSVLGSCALSTGEVRKFYASGAQAYDATRAESECEGSYKGTWAALR
;
A
#
# COMPACT_ATOMS: atom_id res chain seq x y z
N MET A 1 8.21 8.00 -37.66
CA MET A 1 8.46 9.19 -36.81
C MET A 1 7.25 10.09 -36.96
N THR A 2 6.31 10.01 -36.04
CA THR A 2 5.03 10.72 -36.14
C THR A 2 4.90 11.59 -34.90
N LEU A 3 5.07 12.89 -35.09
CA LEU A 3 4.77 13.93 -34.11
C LEU A 3 3.27 13.94 -33.82
N VAL A 4 2.87 13.95 -32.54
CA VAL A 4 1.52 14.34 -32.14
C VAL A 4 1.64 15.42 -31.06
N ALA A 5 1.02 16.56 -31.36
CA ALA A 5 1.14 17.83 -30.67
C ALA A 5 0.20 17.97 -29.46
N LEU A 6 0.60 18.88 -28.57
CA LEU A 6 -0.08 19.37 -27.37
C LEU A 6 -1.57 19.73 -27.57
N VAL A 7 -2.38 19.46 -26.53
CA VAL A 7 -3.48 20.33 -26.12
C VAL A 7 -3.44 20.50 -24.60
N VAL A 8 -3.11 21.70 -24.15
CA VAL A 8 -3.19 22.15 -22.75
C VAL A 8 -4.57 22.79 -22.57
N ALA A 9 -5.38 22.27 -21.66
CA ALA A 9 -6.67 22.85 -21.30
C ALA A 9 -6.63 23.37 -19.85
N SER A 10 -6.39 24.67 -19.72
CA SER A 10 -6.45 25.43 -18.46
C SER A 10 -7.92 25.71 -18.12
N HIS A 11 -8.43 25.18 -17.01
CA HIS A 11 -9.70 25.62 -16.44
C HIS A 11 -9.46 26.30 -15.10
N ALA A 12 -9.62 27.62 -15.11
CA ALA A 12 -9.77 28.46 -13.93
C ALA A 12 -11.26 28.49 -13.56
N THR A 13 -11.60 28.25 -12.28
CA THR A 13 -12.96 28.50 -11.78
C THR A 13 -12.92 29.11 -10.39
N CYS A 14 -13.83 30.07 -10.23
CA CYS A 14 -13.82 31.21 -9.33
C CYS A 14 -13.90 30.91 -7.83
N ALA A 15 -13.29 31.82 -7.07
CA ALA A 15 -13.53 32.06 -5.66
C ALA A 15 -15.00 32.39 -5.36
N ARG A 16 -15.54 31.81 -4.29
CA ARG A 16 -16.73 32.31 -3.58
C ARG A 16 -16.34 32.57 -2.13
N CYS A 17 -16.27 33.85 -1.77
CA CYS A 17 -16.28 34.32 -0.40
C CYS A 17 -17.74 34.40 0.07
N SER A 18 -18.10 33.63 1.09
CA SER A 18 -19.39 33.74 1.77
C SER A 18 -19.15 34.21 3.21
N GLU A 19 -19.53 35.46 3.44
CA GLU A 19 -20.25 36.01 4.60
C GLU A 19 -19.88 35.53 6.02
N SER A 20 -19.30 36.46 6.78
CA SER A 20 -19.09 36.39 8.23
C SER A 20 -20.40 36.70 8.96
N GLY A 21 -21.05 35.68 9.52
CA GLY A 21 -22.20 35.82 10.42
C GLY A 21 -21.89 35.15 11.76
N GLY A 22 -21.72 35.96 12.81
CA GLY A 22 -21.48 35.48 14.17
C GLY A 22 -22.71 34.78 14.75
N SER A 23 -22.47 33.70 15.49
CA SER A 23 -23.38 33.21 16.51
C SER A 23 -22.56 32.44 17.53
N GLU A 24 -22.33 33.10 18.66
CA GLU A 24 -21.86 32.51 19.90
C GLU A 24 -22.98 31.62 20.44
N SER A 25 -22.72 30.32 20.54
CA SER A 25 -23.52 29.41 21.35
C SER A 25 -22.62 28.31 21.89
N ASP A 26 -22.32 28.50 23.15
CA ASP A 26 -21.75 27.54 24.08
C ASP A 26 -22.63 26.28 24.14
N ALA A 27 -22.08 25.13 23.76
CA ALA A 27 -22.59 23.81 24.11
C ALA A 27 -21.50 22.75 23.91
N THR A 28 -20.75 22.52 24.98
CA THR A 28 -20.46 21.19 25.56
C THR A 28 -20.70 19.95 24.67
N THR A 29 -19.61 19.20 24.46
CA THR A 29 -19.55 17.74 24.29
C THR A 29 -20.02 17.16 22.95
N SER A 30 -19.04 16.79 22.11
CA SER A 30 -18.59 15.40 22.06
C SER A 30 -17.31 15.33 21.23
N LEU A 31 -16.27 14.76 21.84
CA LEU A 31 -15.15 14.16 21.14
C LEU A 31 -15.75 13.06 20.24
N ASP A 32 -16.09 13.41 19.01
CA ASP A 32 -16.27 12.40 17.97
C ASP A 32 -14.86 11.90 17.66
N GLY A 33 -14.41 11.01 18.53
CA GLY A 33 -13.31 10.12 18.25
C GLY A 33 -13.76 9.35 17.02
N SER A 34 -13.36 9.88 15.86
CA SER A 34 -13.28 9.19 14.59
C SER A 34 -12.52 7.91 14.89
N ARG A 35 -13.28 6.89 15.30
CA ARG A 35 -12.80 5.58 15.69
C ARG A 35 -12.18 5.10 14.41
N ALA A 36 -10.87 5.21 14.30
CA ALA A 36 -10.14 4.70 13.16
C ALA A 36 -10.58 3.24 13.05
N THR A 37 -11.46 2.97 12.07
CA THR A 37 -11.88 1.60 11.79
C THR A 37 -10.58 0.85 11.62
N PRO A 38 -10.30 -0.19 12.43
CA PRO A 38 -9.03 -0.87 12.36
C PRO A 38 -8.79 -1.23 10.90
N SER A 39 -7.75 -0.65 10.33
CA SER A 39 -7.46 -0.78 8.91
C SER A 39 -7.32 -2.27 8.65
N ARG A 40 -8.27 -2.87 7.92
CA ARG A 40 -8.15 -4.28 7.58
C ARG A 40 -6.85 -4.46 6.80
N VAL A 41 -6.12 -5.50 7.15
CA VAL A 41 -4.92 -5.92 6.44
C VAL A 41 -5.25 -7.20 5.69
N GLY A 42 -4.86 -7.23 4.41
CA GLY A 42 -4.85 -8.43 3.60
C GLY A 42 -3.45 -8.67 3.10
N SER A 43 -3.07 -9.93 2.92
CA SER A 43 -1.79 -10.28 2.34
C SER A 43 -1.94 -11.32 1.25
N CYS A 44 -1.01 -11.27 0.30
CA CYS A 44 -0.78 -12.33 -0.65
C CYS A 44 0.47 -13.10 -0.23
N ASP A 45 0.27 -14.25 0.40
CA ASP A 45 1.35 -15.15 0.80
C ASP A 45 1.83 -15.95 -0.41
N ARG A 46 3.08 -15.67 -0.81
CA ARG A 46 3.79 -16.39 -1.86
C ARG A 46 5.14 -16.88 -1.35
N VAL A 47 5.31 -17.06 -0.04
CA VAL A 47 6.60 -17.39 0.57
C VAL A 47 7.10 -18.72 0.02
N THR A 48 6.26 -19.76 0.02
CA THR A 48 6.64 -21.07 -0.51
C THR A 48 7.02 -21.01 -1.99
N ALA A 49 6.27 -20.26 -2.81
CA ALA A 49 6.42 -20.24 -4.26
C ALA A 49 7.54 -19.30 -4.76
N SER A 50 7.81 -18.20 -4.06
CA SER A 50 8.70 -17.14 -4.52
C SER A 50 9.41 -16.35 -3.42
N SER A 51 9.33 -16.79 -2.16
CA SER A 51 10.05 -16.18 -1.04
C SER A 51 9.65 -14.72 -0.78
N LEU A 52 8.41 -14.38 -1.13
CA LEU A 52 7.83 -13.05 -1.01
C LEU A 52 6.44 -13.12 -0.39
N CYS A 53 6.07 -12.08 0.33
CA CYS A 53 4.68 -11.85 0.72
C CYS A 53 4.36 -10.36 0.61
N SER A 54 3.18 -10.02 0.11
CA SER A 54 2.75 -8.62 -0.07
C SER A 54 1.58 -8.31 0.84
N GLU A 55 1.71 -7.27 1.67
CA GLU A 55 0.66 -6.75 2.54
C GLU A 55 0.00 -5.52 1.92
N TYR A 56 -1.31 -5.44 2.09
CA TYR A 56 -2.16 -4.36 1.62
C TYR A 56 -3.06 -3.91 2.77
N SER A 57 -3.24 -2.60 2.92
CA SER A 57 -4.09 -2.05 3.98
C SER A 57 -4.87 -0.82 3.52
N GLY A 58 -5.82 -0.41 4.35
CA GLY A 58 -6.54 0.85 4.18
C GLY A 58 -7.32 0.94 2.86
N GLY A 59 -7.31 2.13 2.27
CA GLY A 59 -8.08 2.43 1.06
C GLY A 59 -7.63 1.64 -0.17
N TYR A 60 -6.35 1.27 -0.26
CA TYR A 60 -5.83 0.47 -1.38
C TYR A 60 -6.42 -0.93 -1.37
N LEU A 61 -6.39 -1.60 -0.21
CA LEU A 61 -7.04 -2.90 -0.05
C LEU A 61 -8.54 -2.80 -0.37
N ALA A 62 -9.25 -1.84 0.22
CA ALA A 62 -10.70 -1.69 0.03
C ALA A 62 -11.10 -1.45 -1.44
N GLN A 63 -10.27 -0.75 -2.22
CA GLN A 63 -10.54 -0.47 -3.63
C GLN A 63 -10.17 -1.62 -4.56
N TYR A 64 -9.12 -2.40 -4.24
CA TYR A 64 -8.52 -3.36 -5.18
C TYR A 64 -8.60 -4.83 -4.72
N GLU A 65 -9.30 -5.14 -3.63
CA GLU A 65 -9.37 -6.48 -3.01
C GLU A 65 -9.60 -7.63 -4.01
N ALA A 66 -10.59 -7.49 -4.90
CA ALA A 66 -10.92 -8.53 -5.87
C ALA A 66 -9.75 -8.78 -6.86
N VAL A 67 -9.08 -7.71 -7.29
CA VAL A 67 -7.93 -7.79 -8.19
C VAL A 67 -6.73 -8.38 -7.46
N LEU A 68 -6.46 -7.94 -6.23
CA LEU A 68 -5.36 -8.44 -5.39
C LEU A 68 -5.53 -9.94 -5.10
N THR A 69 -6.74 -10.37 -4.77
CA THR A 69 -7.07 -11.78 -4.53
C THR A 69 -6.85 -12.61 -5.79
N SER A 70 -7.37 -12.17 -6.94
CA SER A 70 -7.23 -12.88 -8.22
C SER A 70 -5.77 -12.94 -8.67
N ALA A 71 -5.04 -11.83 -8.57
CA ALA A 71 -3.62 -11.75 -8.92
C ALA A 71 -2.77 -12.66 -8.02
N CYS A 72 -3.11 -12.72 -6.73
CA CYS A 72 -2.41 -13.60 -5.79
C CYS A 72 -2.47 -15.07 -6.23
N GLY A 73 -3.67 -15.56 -6.56
CA GLY A 73 -3.86 -16.93 -7.05
C GLY A 73 -3.11 -17.21 -8.36
N LYS A 74 -3.08 -16.24 -9.29
CA LYS A 74 -2.33 -16.38 -10.56
C LYS A 74 -0.81 -16.44 -10.36
N LEU A 75 -0.31 -15.88 -9.26
CA LEU A 75 1.10 -15.87 -8.90
C LEU A 75 1.47 -17.01 -7.93
N SER A 76 0.64 -18.06 -7.88
CA SER A 76 0.79 -19.23 -7.01
C SER A 76 0.85 -18.87 -5.52
N GLY A 77 0.12 -17.83 -5.13
CA GLY A 77 -0.02 -17.40 -3.73
C GLY A 77 -1.38 -17.71 -3.14
N THR A 78 -1.49 -17.48 -1.84
CA THR A 78 -2.75 -17.53 -1.09
C THR A 78 -3.06 -16.16 -0.53
N PHE A 79 -4.22 -15.61 -0.87
CA PHE A 79 -4.69 -14.36 -0.29
C PHE A 79 -5.36 -14.64 1.07
N VAL A 80 -4.93 -13.93 2.12
CA VAL A 80 -5.48 -14.07 3.47
C VAL A 80 -5.73 -12.71 4.11
N TYR A 81 -6.74 -12.62 4.99
CA TYR A 81 -7.02 -11.41 5.78
C TYR A 81 -6.16 -11.38 7.05
N ALA A 82 -4.85 -11.36 6.85
CA ALA A 82 -3.85 -11.28 7.90
C ALA A 82 -2.59 -10.60 7.35
N GLU A 83 -1.74 -10.14 8.27
CA GLU A 83 -0.37 -9.75 7.93
C GLU A 83 0.42 -10.93 7.36
N CYS A 84 1.42 -10.61 6.56
CA CYS A 84 2.39 -11.58 6.09
C CYS A 84 3.16 -12.19 7.28
N PRO A 85 3.51 -13.49 7.21
CA PRO A 85 4.25 -14.15 8.29
C PRO A 85 5.52 -13.38 8.67
N ASN A 86 5.80 -13.19 9.95
CA ASN A 86 7.02 -12.50 10.40
C ASN A 86 8.19 -13.47 10.68
N THR A 87 8.05 -14.74 10.31
CA THR A 87 9.08 -15.77 10.50
C THR A 87 10.10 -15.74 9.35
N SER A 88 11.39 -15.68 9.68
CA SER A 88 12.50 -15.71 8.70
C SER A 88 12.45 -14.59 7.64
N VAL A 89 11.87 -13.45 8.01
CA VAL A 89 11.82 -12.27 7.15
C VAL A 89 13.17 -11.53 7.23
N LEU A 90 13.69 -11.11 6.09
CA LEU A 90 14.97 -10.38 5.98
C LEU A 90 14.77 -8.86 6.06
N GLY A 91 13.61 -8.42 5.61
CA GLY A 91 13.25 -7.01 5.54
C GLY A 91 11.97 -6.82 4.74
N SER A 92 11.59 -5.57 4.62
CA SER A 92 10.38 -5.15 3.91
C SER A 92 10.68 -4.00 2.96
N CYS A 93 9.86 -3.91 1.93
CA CYS A 93 9.94 -2.89 0.90
C CYS A 93 8.60 -2.15 0.85
N ALA A 94 8.60 -0.89 1.27
CA ALA A 94 7.42 -0.05 1.18
C ALA A 94 7.32 0.55 -0.23
N LEU A 95 6.20 0.31 -0.91
CA LEU A 95 5.92 0.85 -2.25
C LEU A 95 5.03 2.10 -2.14
N SER A 96 5.11 2.97 -3.15
CA SER A 96 4.30 4.20 -3.22
C SER A 96 2.79 3.94 -3.30
N THR A 97 2.38 2.72 -3.67
CA THR A 97 0.99 2.27 -3.69
C THR A 97 0.42 1.99 -2.30
N GLY A 98 1.26 1.96 -1.26
CA GLY A 98 0.89 1.50 0.08
C GLY A 98 0.98 -0.01 0.27
N GLU A 99 1.43 -0.76 -0.75
CA GLU A 99 1.84 -2.16 -0.59
C GLU A 99 3.15 -2.24 0.20
N VAL A 100 3.22 -3.18 1.15
CA VAL A 100 4.47 -3.55 1.82
C VAL A 100 4.85 -4.96 1.41
N ARG A 101 5.99 -5.10 0.71
CA ARG A 101 6.49 -6.40 0.28
C ARG A 101 7.57 -6.91 1.22
N LYS A 102 7.33 -8.05 1.87
CA LYS A 102 8.29 -8.74 2.75
C LYS A 102 9.09 -9.78 1.96
N PHE A 103 10.39 -9.84 2.24
CA PHE A 103 11.34 -10.76 1.61
C PHE A 103 11.82 -11.80 2.62
N TYR A 104 11.91 -13.06 2.20
CA TYR A 104 12.16 -14.19 3.09
C TYR A 104 13.42 -14.96 2.70
N ALA A 105 14.13 -15.46 3.72
CA ALA A 105 15.28 -16.36 3.55
C ALA A 105 14.88 -17.82 3.23
N SER A 106 13.60 -18.08 3.00
CA SER A 106 13.02 -19.40 2.80
C SER A 106 12.10 -19.41 1.58
N GLY A 107 11.71 -20.61 1.11
CA GLY A 107 10.87 -20.78 -0.08
C GLY A 107 11.67 -21.15 -1.34
N ALA A 108 10.98 -21.27 -2.47
CA ALA A 108 11.59 -21.73 -3.72
C ALA A 108 12.65 -20.78 -4.31
N GLN A 109 12.62 -19.49 -3.93
CA GLN A 109 13.55 -18.48 -4.41
C GLN A 109 14.13 -17.68 -3.25
N ALA A 110 14.69 -18.40 -2.27
CA ALA A 110 15.21 -17.80 -1.04
C ALA A 110 16.12 -16.60 -1.37
N TYR A 111 15.84 -15.48 -0.71
CA TYR A 111 16.63 -14.27 -0.82
C TYR A 111 17.76 -14.29 0.21
N ASP A 112 18.82 -13.55 -0.08
CA ASP A 112 19.68 -12.95 0.95
C ASP A 112 19.31 -11.47 1.11
N ALA A 113 19.74 -10.86 2.22
CA ALA A 113 19.37 -9.48 2.55
C ALA A 113 19.84 -8.46 1.50
N THR A 114 21.06 -8.63 0.97
CA THR A 114 21.65 -7.74 -0.04
C THR A 114 20.86 -7.78 -1.36
N ARG A 115 20.47 -8.99 -1.80
CA ARG A 115 19.63 -9.17 -2.99
C ARG A 115 18.24 -8.58 -2.78
N ALA A 116 17.64 -8.79 -1.61
CA ALA A 116 16.31 -8.26 -1.29
C ALA A 116 16.28 -6.72 -1.31
N GLU A 117 17.28 -6.08 -0.71
CA GLU A 117 17.46 -4.63 -0.73
C GLU A 117 17.62 -4.11 -2.17
N SER A 118 18.53 -4.71 -2.94
CA SER A 118 18.75 -4.34 -4.34
C SER A 118 17.49 -4.48 -5.20
N GLU A 119 16.70 -5.54 -4.99
CA GLU A 119 15.44 -5.71 -5.73
C GLU A 119 14.37 -4.69 -5.30
N CYS A 120 14.29 -4.38 -4.00
CA CYS A 120 13.39 -3.36 -3.48
C CYS A 120 13.64 -1.99 -4.11
N GLU A 121 14.87 -1.50 -4.02
CA GLU A 121 15.22 -0.15 -4.47
C GLU A 121 15.39 -0.08 -6.00
N GLY A 122 15.91 -1.16 -6.59
CA GLY A 122 16.21 -1.26 -8.01
C GLY A 122 14.98 -1.53 -8.87
N SER A 123 14.33 -2.67 -8.66
CA SER A 123 13.23 -3.16 -9.50
C SER A 123 11.89 -2.57 -9.06
N TYR A 124 11.62 -2.54 -7.76
CA TYR A 124 10.33 -2.08 -7.23
C TYR A 124 10.28 -0.59 -6.96
N LYS A 125 11.44 0.09 -6.97
CA LYS A 125 11.55 1.53 -6.63
C LYS A 125 10.91 1.86 -5.28
N GLY A 126 10.97 0.90 -4.35
CA GLY A 126 10.46 1.06 -3.00
C GLY A 126 11.52 1.58 -2.04
N THR A 127 11.14 1.71 -0.78
CA THR A 127 12.05 2.03 0.33
C THR A 127 12.30 0.78 1.14
N TRP A 128 13.57 0.39 1.26
CA TRP A 128 13.98 -0.79 2.02
C TRP A 128 14.00 -0.51 3.52
N ALA A 129 13.49 -1.47 4.29
CA ALA A 129 13.57 -1.51 5.75
C ALA A 129 14.04 -2.89 6.20
N ALA A 130 15.32 -2.97 6.59
CA ALA A 130 15.93 -4.20 7.10
C ALA A 130 15.27 -4.63 8.43
N LEU A 131 15.06 -5.94 8.58
CA LEU A 131 14.62 -6.54 9.84
C LEU A 131 15.81 -7.27 10.45
N ARG A 132 16.21 -6.84 11.65
CA ARG A 132 17.35 -7.38 12.41
C ARG A 132 16.90 -8.47 13.38
#